data_AF-A0A926LSW9-F1
#
_entry.id   AF-A0A926LSW9-F1
#
_cell.length_a   1.000
_cell.length_b   1.000
_cell.length_c   1.000
_cell.angle_alpha   90.00
_cell.angle_beta   90.00
_cell.angle_gamma   90.00
#
_symmetry.space_group_name_H-M   'P 1'
#
loop_
_entity.id
_entity.type
_entity.pdbx_description
1 polymer ?
#
loop_
_entity_poly.entity_id
_entity_poly.type
_entity_poly.pdbx_seq_one_letter_code
_entity_poly.pdbx_strand_id
1 'polypeptide(L)'
;MAHRQRRRRRPSGPTQVTARLAIPFVGDLTGTWEPADAERSAAWELYLELVTRVSVEELDPEEGFLREALSSLYTFFTTTREILRRYGPDVAPPLSPGHVSFGVLAVTVLNRVLRPLLAQWHPRLTAYESQRPEGHDPVAWEREWEQADILRAQLTEVRRTLVSLARTLQEVANVSDLIDLPAPRPPRAPEGAPPPPRPQRDSEG
;
A
#
# COMPACT_ATOMS: atom_id res chain seq x y z
N MET A 1 34.96 -7.52 33.06
CA MET A 1 34.60 -7.48 31.63
C MET A 1 33.57 -8.57 31.37
N ALA A 2 32.30 -8.22 31.20
CA ALA A 2 31.22 -9.19 30.99
C ALA A 2 30.82 -9.20 29.51
N HIS A 3 31.18 -10.28 28.80
CA HIS A 3 30.75 -10.54 27.44
C HIS A 3 29.24 -10.82 27.45
N ARG A 4 28.43 -9.81 27.11
CA ARG A 4 27.01 -10.01 26.77
C ARG A 4 26.95 -10.82 25.48
N GLN A 5 26.83 -12.14 25.60
CA GLN A 5 26.38 -13.00 24.51
C GLN A 5 25.02 -12.48 24.05
N ARG A 6 24.98 -11.82 22.88
CA ARG A 6 23.73 -11.52 22.17
C ARG A 6 23.09 -12.87 21.86
N ARG A 7 22.08 -13.28 22.65
CA ARG A 7 21.21 -14.39 22.30
C ARG A 7 20.63 -14.08 20.91
N ARG A 8 21.06 -14.79 19.87
CA ARG A 8 20.41 -14.76 18.56
C ARG A 8 18.96 -15.19 18.80
N ARG A 9 18.02 -14.24 18.67
CA ARG A 9 16.59 -14.57 18.63
C ARG A 9 16.42 -15.57 17.49
N ARG A 10 15.74 -16.70 17.74
CA ARG A 10 15.30 -17.58 16.66
C ARG A 10 14.42 -16.76 15.72
N PRO A 11 14.50 -16.94 14.39
CA PRO A 11 13.59 -16.28 13.47
C PRO A 11 12.16 -16.64 13.87
N SER A 12 11.39 -15.65 14.29
CA SER A 12 9.95 -15.80 14.53
C SER A 12 9.24 -15.44 13.22
N GLY A 13 8.99 -16.42 12.37
CA GLY A 13 8.27 -16.24 11.11
C GLY A 13 8.37 -17.45 10.18
N PRO A 14 7.64 -17.44 9.05
CA PRO A 14 7.63 -18.55 8.10
C PRO A 14 9.03 -18.74 7.51
N THR A 15 9.47 -19.99 7.36
CA THR A 15 10.76 -20.33 6.72
C THR A 15 10.75 -20.03 5.23
N GLN A 16 9.56 -20.08 4.62
CA GLN A 16 9.35 -19.89 3.19
C GLN A 16 7.97 -19.25 2.96
N VAL A 17 7.88 -18.33 2.00
CA VAL A 17 6.66 -17.66 1.55
C VAL A 17 6.62 -17.68 0.02
N THR A 18 5.43 -17.82 -0.57
CA THR A 18 5.26 -17.60 -2.00
C THR A 18 4.93 -16.13 -2.24
N ALA A 19 5.82 -15.42 -2.92
CA ALA A 19 5.59 -14.04 -3.31
C ALA A 19 4.90 -13.99 -4.68
N ARG A 20 3.87 -13.16 -4.79
CA ARG A 20 3.20 -12.87 -6.05
C ARG A 20 2.99 -11.37 -6.21
N LEU A 21 3.39 -10.84 -7.35
CA LEU A 21 3.23 -9.43 -7.70
C LEU A 21 2.68 -9.33 -9.13
N ALA A 22 1.45 -8.83 -9.26
CA ALA A 22 0.92 -8.44 -10.57
C ALA A 22 1.56 -7.12 -11.00
N ILE A 23 2.21 -7.08 -12.15
CA ILE A 23 2.82 -5.88 -12.73
C ILE A 23 1.84 -5.31 -13.76
N PRO A 24 1.25 -4.12 -13.53
CA PRO A 24 0.27 -3.55 -14.44
C PRO A 24 0.80 -3.48 -15.87
N PHE A 25 0.01 -3.99 -16.83
CA PHE A 25 0.29 -3.96 -18.27
C PHE A 25 1.53 -4.77 -18.73
N VAL A 26 2.15 -5.57 -17.86
CA VAL A 26 3.35 -6.37 -18.20
C VAL A 26 3.15 -7.87 -17.96
N GLY A 27 2.55 -8.27 -16.83
CA GLY A 27 2.40 -9.67 -16.45
C GLY A 27 2.49 -9.88 -14.94
N ASP A 28 2.87 -11.07 -14.48
CA ASP A 28 3.09 -11.38 -13.07
C ASP A 28 4.53 -11.82 -12.77
N LEU A 29 4.99 -11.47 -11.56
CA LEU A 29 6.19 -12.00 -10.95
C LEU A 29 5.76 -12.92 -9.81
N THR A 30 6.11 -14.21 -9.94
CA THR A 30 5.86 -15.22 -8.91
C THR A 30 7.18 -15.90 -8.55
N GLY A 31 7.40 -16.14 -7.27
CA GLY A 31 8.57 -16.89 -6.82
C GLY A 31 8.54 -17.27 -5.35
N THR A 32 9.44 -18.17 -4.99
CA THR A 32 9.66 -18.59 -3.62
C THR A 32 10.58 -17.62 -2.89
N TRP A 33 10.22 -17.25 -1.67
CA TRP A 33 11.01 -16.36 -0.82
C TRP A 33 11.35 -17.06 0.50
N GLU A 34 12.64 -17.19 0.79
CA GLU A 34 13.18 -17.67 2.08
C GLU A 34 13.84 -16.51 2.83
N PRO A 35 13.08 -15.69 3.57
CA PRO A 35 13.56 -14.39 4.03
C PRO A 35 14.55 -14.49 5.20
N ALA A 36 15.71 -13.84 5.04
CA ALA A 36 16.68 -13.61 6.10
C ALA A 36 16.21 -12.52 7.09
N ASP A 37 16.87 -12.41 8.25
CA ASP A 37 16.47 -11.45 9.31
C ASP A 37 16.44 -9.99 8.82
N ALA A 38 17.39 -9.61 7.95
CA ALA A 38 17.42 -8.29 7.33
C ALA A 38 16.21 -8.04 6.42
N GLU A 39 15.83 -9.04 5.64
CA GLU A 39 14.65 -8.99 4.76
C GLU A 39 13.34 -8.92 5.54
N ARG A 40 13.22 -9.63 6.67
CA ARG A 40 12.03 -9.52 7.54
C ARG A 40 11.89 -8.13 8.14
N SER A 41 13.01 -7.55 8.56
CA SER A 41 13.05 -6.21 9.13
C SER A 41 12.69 -5.15 8.07
N ALA A 42 13.25 -5.28 6.86
CA ALA A 42 12.91 -4.41 5.74
C ALA A 42 11.45 -4.59 5.29
N ALA A 43 10.92 -5.83 5.31
CA ALA A 43 9.53 -6.12 4.98
C ALA A 43 8.57 -5.45 5.95
N TRP A 44 8.86 -5.48 7.26
CA TRP A 44 8.07 -4.76 8.25
C TRP A 44 8.02 -3.26 7.98
N GLU A 45 9.16 -2.64 7.71
CA GLU A 45 9.20 -1.20 7.44
C GLU A 45 8.43 -0.83 6.17
N LEU A 46 8.62 -1.57 5.08
CA LEU A 46 7.92 -1.29 3.83
C LEU A 46 6.42 -1.59 3.94
N TYR A 47 6.04 -2.61 4.72
CA TYR A 47 4.65 -2.92 5.03
C TYR A 47 3.97 -1.76 5.77
N LEU A 48 4.60 -1.22 6.81
CA LEU A 48 4.09 -0.05 7.53
C LEU A 48 3.90 1.16 6.61
N GLU A 49 4.86 1.42 5.74
CA GLU A 49 4.75 2.50 4.75
C GLU A 49 3.57 2.29 3.80
N LEU A 50 3.28 1.05 3.39
CA LEU A 50 2.14 0.76 2.53
C LEU A 50 0.80 0.96 3.26
N VAL A 51 0.64 0.37 4.45
CA VAL A 51 -0.66 0.35 5.15
C VAL A 51 -1.05 1.67 5.82
N THR A 52 -0.14 2.63 5.90
CA THR A 52 -0.39 3.96 6.51
C THR A 52 -0.50 5.08 5.50
N ARG A 53 -0.35 4.79 4.19
CA ARG A 53 -0.41 5.78 3.12
C ARG A 53 -1.75 5.75 2.40
N VAL A 54 -2.19 6.95 2.03
CA VAL A 54 -3.38 7.22 1.19
C VAL A 54 -3.37 6.39 -0.11
N SER A 55 -2.20 6.04 -0.64
CA SER A 55 -2.07 5.25 -1.89
C SER A 55 -2.61 3.81 -1.81
N VAL A 56 -2.96 3.32 -0.62
CA VAL A 56 -3.56 1.99 -0.42
C VAL A 56 -5.06 2.07 -0.12
N GLU A 57 -5.58 3.24 0.25
CA GLU A 57 -7.01 3.48 0.42
C GLU A 57 -7.68 3.73 -0.94
N GLU A 58 -8.94 3.32 -1.06
CA GLU A 58 -9.76 3.66 -2.22
C GLU A 58 -9.97 5.16 -2.27
N LEU A 59 -9.59 5.80 -3.38
CA LEU A 59 -10.10 7.13 -3.66
C LEU A 59 -11.56 6.94 -4.09
N ASP A 60 -12.51 7.42 -3.28
CA ASP A 60 -13.89 7.52 -3.72
C ASP A 60 -13.95 8.27 -5.07
N PRO A 61 -14.79 7.90 -6.04
CA PRO A 61 -14.87 8.59 -7.33
C PRO A 61 -15.11 10.10 -7.21
N GLU A 62 -15.84 10.51 -6.17
CA GLU A 62 -16.18 11.89 -5.85
C GLU A 62 -15.21 12.54 -4.85
N GLU A 63 -14.20 11.81 -4.39
CA GLU A 63 -13.18 12.30 -3.46
C GLU A 63 -11.76 12.06 -4.01
N GLY A 64 -10.77 12.65 -3.34
CA GLY A 64 -9.36 12.44 -3.68
C GLY A 64 -8.84 13.29 -4.84
N PHE A 65 -7.69 13.92 -4.60
CA PHE A 65 -6.95 14.75 -5.54
C PHE A 65 -5.86 13.91 -6.23
N LEU A 66 -5.87 13.80 -7.56
CA LEU A 66 -4.92 12.97 -8.34
C LEU A 66 -3.48 13.42 -8.08
N ARG A 67 -3.28 14.72 -7.90
CA ARG A 67 -2.01 15.30 -7.46
C ARG A 67 -1.51 14.70 -6.15
N GLU A 68 -2.37 14.56 -5.15
CA GLU A 68 -2.00 13.94 -3.86
C GLU A 68 -1.66 12.47 -4.03
N ALA A 69 -2.46 11.74 -4.80
CA ALA A 69 -2.21 10.33 -5.09
C ALA A 69 -0.84 10.10 -5.74
N LEU A 70 -0.53 10.86 -6.80
CA LEU A 70 0.78 10.80 -7.47
C LEU A 70 1.92 11.23 -6.53
N SER A 71 1.72 12.26 -5.72
CA SER A 71 2.74 12.74 -4.76
C SER A 71 3.02 11.72 -3.65
N SER A 72 1.98 11.02 -3.17
CA SER A 72 2.13 9.93 -2.21
C SER A 72 2.93 8.76 -2.81
N LEU A 73 2.66 8.38 -4.06
CA LEU A 73 3.42 7.35 -4.78
C LEU A 73 4.88 7.75 -5.03
N TYR A 74 5.14 9.02 -5.34
CA TYR A 74 6.51 9.53 -5.49
C TYR A 74 7.29 9.52 -4.16
N THR A 75 6.62 9.92 -3.06
CA THR A 75 7.22 9.81 -1.72
C THR A 75 7.50 8.35 -1.38
N PHE A 76 6.59 7.43 -1.69
CA PHE A 76 6.77 5.99 -1.45
C PHE A 76 7.96 5.42 -2.25
N PHE A 77 8.15 5.89 -3.49
CA PHE A 77 9.32 5.57 -4.29
C PHE A 77 10.63 5.95 -3.58
N THR A 78 10.67 7.13 -2.96
CA THR A 78 11.82 7.63 -2.23
C THR A 78 12.07 6.84 -0.95
N THR A 79 11.04 6.60 -0.14
CA THR A 79 11.13 5.82 1.09
C THR A 79 11.58 4.38 0.85
N THR A 80 11.06 3.73 -0.20
CA THR A 80 11.51 2.37 -0.58
C THR A 80 13.01 2.34 -0.91
N ARG A 81 13.54 3.36 -1.59
CA ARG A 81 14.98 3.48 -1.86
C ARG A 81 15.80 3.71 -0.60
N GLU A 82 15.25 4.37 0.40
CA GLU A 82 15.91 4.55 1.70
C GLU A 82 15.98 3.24 2.47
N ILE A 83 14.90 2.45 2.48
CA ILE A 83 14.88 1.11 3.08
C ILE A 83 15.94 0.23 2.39
N LEU A 84 15.94 0.16 1.05
CA LEU A 84 16.96 -0.60 0.30
C LEU A 84 18.40 -0.17 0.65
N ARG A 85 18.66 1.14 0.76
CA ARG A 85 19.98 1.66 1.13
C ARG A 85 20.37 1.32 2.56
N ARG A 86 19.42 1.36 3.49
CA ARG A 86 19.65 1.10 4.92
C ARG A 86 20.04 -0.34 5.19
N TYR A 87 19.33 -1.28 4.55
CA TYR A 87 19.58 -2.71 4.72
C TYR A 87 20.67 -3.25 3.79
N GLY A 88 21.00 -2.51 2.72
CA GLY A 88 22.16 -2.80 1.87
C GLY A 88 22.04 -4.11 1.09
N PRO A 89 23.17 -4.80 0.78
CA PRO A 89 23.15 -6.01 -0.04
C PRO A 89 22.42 -7.20 0.62
N ASP A 90 22.23 -7.19 1.94
CA ASP A 90 21.60 -8.28 2.69
C ASP A 90 20.12 -8.49 2.32
N VAL A 91 19.48 -7.49 1.71
CA VAL A 91 18.09 -7.62 1.19
C VAL A 91 18.03 -7.99 -0.29
N ALA A 92 19.17 -8.14 -0.95
CA ALA A 92 19.27 -8.53 -2.36
C ALA A 92 20.40 -9.56 -2.57
N PRO A 93 20.39 -10.70 -1.86
CA PRO A 93 21.39 -11.74 -2.09
C PRO A 93 21.27 -12.31 -3.51
N PRO A 94 22.32 -12.95 -4.05
CA PRO A 94 22.22 -13.73 -5.28
C PRO A 94 21.14 -14.81 -5.14
N LEU A 95 20.27 -14.95 -6.15
CA LEU A 95 19.12 -15.85 -6.11
C LEU A 95 19.28 -17.02 -7.09
N SER A 96 18.77 -18.19 -6.70
CA SER A 96 18.56 -19.30 -7.61
C SER A 96 17.31 -19.05 -8.47
N PRO A 97 17.21 -19.65 -9.67
CA PRO A 97 16.00 -19.54 -10.48
C PRO A 97 14.72 -19.90 -9.68
N GLY A 98 13.64 -19.16 -9.92
CA GLY A 98 12.37 -19.33 -9.20
C GLY A 98 12.32 -18.72 -7.79
N HIS A 99 13.41 -18.12 -7.31
CA HIS A 99 13.45 -17.43 -6.02
C HIS A 99 13.38 -15.91 -6.17
N VAL A 100 12.87 -15.24 -5.14
CA VAL A 100 12.84 -13.79 -5.02
C VAL A 100 13.43 -13.33 -3.69
N SER A 101 13.75 -12.05 -3.60
CA SER A 101 14.16 -11.36 -2.38
C SER A 101 13.37 -10.08 -2.19
N PHE A 102 13.47 -9.48 -1.00
CA PHE A 102 12.93 -8.14 -0.72
C PHE A 102 13.37 -7.13 -1.79
N GLY A 103 14.68 -7.10 -2.07
CA GLY A 103 15.29 -6.19 -3.02
C GLY A 103 14.77 -6.36 -4.45
N VAL A 104 14.59 -7.60 -4.92
CA VAL A 104 14.02 -7.86 -6.25
C VAL A 104 12.58 -7.36 -6.33
N LEU A 105 11.75 -7.66 -5.33
CA LEU A 105 10.36 -7.20 -5.30
C LEU A 105 10.28 -5.67 -5.24
N ALA A 106 11.02 -5.04 -4.33
CA ALA A 106 11.04 -3.59 -4.16
C ALA A 106 11.51 -2.87 -5.43
N VAL A 107 12.61 -3.31 -6.04
CA VAL A 107 13.12 -2.71 -7.29
C VAL A 107 12.16 -2.93 -8.45
N THR A 108 11.48 -4.07 -8.49
CA THR A 108 10.43 -4.35 -9.50
C THR A 108 9.28 -3.37 -9.36
N VAL A 109 8.78 -3.15 -8.13
CA VAL A 109 7.72 -2.17 -7.85
C VAL A 109 8.16 -0.76 -8.28
N LEU A 110 9.37 -0.34 -7.88
CA LEU A 110 9.88 0.98 -8.25
C LEU A 110 9.95 1.17 -9.77
N ASN A 111 10.56 0.24 -10.49
CA ASN A 111 10.90 0.44 -11.89
C ASN A 111 9.82 0.00 -12.88
N ARG A 112 8.99 -1.00 -12.52
CA ARG A 112 7.99 -1.58 -13.42
C ARG A 112 6.57 -1.17 -13.09
N VAL A 113 6.30 -0.73 -11.86
CA VAL A 113 4.97 -0.31 -11.43
C VAL A 113 4.91 1.22 -11.29
N LEU A 114 5.75 1.80 -10.43
CA LEU A 114 5.66 3.22 -10.09
C LEU A 114 6.27 4.13 -11.15
N ARG A 115 7.50 3.83 -11.61
CA ARG A 115 8.21 4.70 -12.55
C ARG A 115 7.42 4.96 -13.84
N PRO A 116 6.82 3.97 -14.53
CA PRO A 116 6.05 4.22 -15.74
C PRO A 116 4.86 5.16 -15.49
N LEU A 117 4.10 4.91 -14.40
CA LEU A 117 2.97 5.74 -14.01
C LEU A 117 3.42 7.18 -13.73
N LEU A 118 4.40 7.36 -12.84
CA LEU A 118 4.85 8.69 -12.41
C LEU A 118 5.46 9.48 -13.58
N ALA A 119 6.26 8.84 -14.43
CA ALA A 119 6.86 9.48 -15.60
C ALA A 119 5.82 9.92 -16.63
N GLN A 120 4.75 9.15 -16.79
CA GLN A 120 3.67 9.48 -17.70
C GLN A 120 2.80 10.63 -17.17
N TRP A 121 2.43 10.59 -15.89
CA TRP A 121 1.32 11.40 -15.38
C TRP A 121 1.73 12.69 -14.68
N HIS A 122 2.89 12.73 -14.01
CA HIS A 122 3.32 13.97 -13.36
C HIS A 122 3.41 15.16 -14.33
N PRO A 123 4.08 15.04 -15.49
CA PRO A 123 4.20 16.18 -16.41
C PRO A 123 2.85 16.59 -17.00
N ARG A 124 1.99 15.62 -17.31
CA ARG A 124 0.67 15.88 -17.90
C ARG A 124 -0.26 16.60 -16.94
N LEU A 125 -0.33 16.12 -15.69
CA LEU A 125 -1.13 16.76 -14.66
C LEU A 125 -0.60 18.17 -14.37
N THR A 126 0.71 18.36 -14.28
CA THR A 126 1.31 19.70 -14.07
C THR A 126 1.01 20.65 -15.22
N ALA A 127 1.06 20.18 -16.47
CA ALA A 127 0.69 21.00 -17.63
C ALA A 127 -0.79 21.42 -17.59
N TYR A 128 -1.68 20.52 -17.16
CA TYR A 128 -3.10 20.83 -17.02
C TYR A 128 -3.38 21.82 -15.88
N GLU A 129 -2.80 21.60 -14.69
CA GLU A 129 -2.92 22.50 -13.55
C GLU A 129 -2.41 23.91 -13.85
N SER A 130 -1.36 24.03 -14.69
CA SER A 130 -0.80 25.34 -15.07
C SER A 130 -1.74 26.20 -15.92
N GLN A 131 -2.79 25.60 -16.51
CA GLN A 131 -3.79 26.29 -17.32
C GLN A 131 -4.99 26.76 -16.50
N ARG A 132 -5.02 26.42 -15.20
CA ARG A 132 -6.12 26.76 -14.31
C ARG A 132 -6.33 28.28 -14.23
N PRO A 133 -7.54 28.79 -14.54
CA PRO A 133 -7.86 30.20 -14.38
C PRO A 133 -7.72 30.66 -12.93
N GLU A 134 -7.38 31.93 -12.73
CA GLU A 134 -7.33 32.52 -11.39
C GLU A 134 -8.72 32.46 -10.72
N GLY A 135 -8.76 32.04 -9.45
CA GLY A 135 -10.01 31.88 -8.70
C GLY A 135 -10.79 30.60 -8.98
N HIS A 136 -10.37 29.76 -9.93
CA HIS A 136 -11.00 28.45 -10.14
C HIS A 136 -10.47 27.42 -9.14
N ASP A 137 -11.36 26.66 -8.51
CA ASP A 137 -11.01 25.66 -7.49
C ASP A 137 -10.09 24.56 -8.06
N PRO A 138 -8.97 24.20 -7.43
CA PRO A 138 -8.05 23.21 -8.00
C PRO A 138 -8.65 21.82 -8.17
N VAL A 139 -9.57 21.42 -7.28
CA VAL A 139 -10.21 20.09 -7.32
C VAL A 139 -11.25 20.05 -8.42
N ALA A 140 -12.09 21.09 -8.53
CA ALA A 140 -13.04 21.24 -9.64
C ALA A 140 -12.31 21.26 -10.99
N TRP A 141 -11.21 22.01 -11.10
CA TRP A 141 -10.38 22.02 -12.30
C TRP A 141 -9.88 20.61 -12.62
N GLU A 142 -9.25 19.90 -11.68
CA GLU A 142 -8.74 18.56 -11.94
C GLU A 142 -9.82 17.56 -12.40
N ARG A 143 -11.06 17.70 -11.93
CA ARG A 143 -12.19 16.87 -12.35
C ARG A 143 -12.64 17.14 -13.78
N GLU A 144 -12.45 18.35 -14.29
CA GLU A 144 -12.72 18.69 -15.69
C GLU A 144 -11.65 18.14 -16.65
N TRP A 145 -10.57 17.56 -16.12
CA TRP A 145 -9.51 17.03 -16.96
C TRP A 145 -9.94 15.75 -17.70
N GLU A 146 -9.92 15.80 -19.04
CA GLU A 146 -10.30 14.67 -19.91
C GLU A 146 -9.53 13.36 -19.62
N GLN A 147 -8.35 13.44 -19.01
CA GLN A 147 -7.53 12.26 -18.69
C GLN A 147 -7.68 11.78 -17.23
N ALA A 148 -8.51 12.45 -16.42
CA ALA A 148 -8.70 12.12 -15.01
C ALA A 148 -9.14 10.67 -14.81
N ASP A 149 -10.16 10.22 -15.55
CA ASP A 149 -10.68 8.85 -15.44
C ASP A 149 -9.64 7.78 -15.82
N ILE A 150 -8.85 8.06 -16.85
CA ILE A 150 -7.76 7.17 -17.28
C ILE A 150 -6.72 7.06 -16.17
N LEU A 151 -6.34 8.18 -15.54
CA LEU A 151 -5.40 8.17 -14.42
C LEU A 151 -5.99 7.45 -13.19
N ARG A 152 -7.27 7.69 -12.84
CA ARG A 152 -7.94 6.98 -11.72
C ARG A 152 -7.96 5.47 -11.92
N ALA A 153 -8.24 5.01 -13.13
CA ALA A 153 -8.19 3.58 -13.47
C ALA A 153 -6.78 3.00 -13.29
N GLN A 154 -5.74 3.71 -13.76
CA GLN A 154 -4.35 3.25 -13.61
C GLN A 154 -3.85 3.28 -12.16
N LEU A 155 -4.25 4.29 -11.38
CA LEU A 155 -3.99 4.36 -9.94
C LEU A 155 -4.64 3.17 -9.22
N THR A 156 -5.84 2.77 -9.63
CA THR A 156 -6.52 1.60 -9.08
C THR A 156 -5.76 0.30 -9.36
N GLU A 157 -5.22 0.11 -10.56
CA GLU A 157 -4.38 -1.06 -10.85
C GLU A 157 -3.09 -1.07 -10.01
N VAL A 158 -2.42 0.07 -9.89
CA VAL A 158 -1.23 0.20 -9.05
C VAL A 158 -1.56 -0.09 -7.58
N ARG A 159 -2.68 0.42 -7.06
CA ARG A 159 -3.16 0.14 -5.70
C ARG A 159 -3.31 -1.37 -5.47
N ARG A 160 -3.94 -2.11 -6.38
CA ARG A 160 -4.09 -3.57 -6.27
C ARG A 160 -2.73 -4.28 -6.20
N THR A 161 -1.77 -3.86 -7.01
CA THR A 161 -0.40 -4.37 -6.97
C THR A 161 0.27 -4.09 -5.61
N LEU A 162 0.12 -2.88 -5.07
CA LEU A 162 0.69 -2.49 -3.78
C LEU A 162 0.04 -3.22 -2.59
N VAL A 163 -1.26 -3.47 -2.64
CA VAL A 163 -1.96 -4.32 -1.65
C VAL A 163 -1.44 -5.75 -1.67
N SER A 164 -1.26 -6.33 -2.87
CA SER A 164 -0.68 -7.69 -3.02
C SER A 164 0.73 -7.77 -2.43
N LEU A 165 1.55 -6.74 -2.66
CA LEU A 165 2.86 -6.62 -2.05
C LEU A 165 2.74 -6.52 -0.51
N ALA A 166 1.86 -5.66 0.01
CA ALA A 166 1.67 -5.47 1.45
C ALA A 166 1.31 -6.80 2.14
N ARG A 167 0.41 -7.61 1.58
CA ARG A 167 0.06 -8.94 2.10
C ARG A 167 1.28 -9.88 2.12
N THR A 168 2.09 -9.90 1.05
CA THR A 168 3.32 -10.69 1.02
C THR A 168 4.31 -10.24 2.11
N LEU A 169 4.48 -8.93 2.30
CA LEU A 169 5.40 -8.38 3.29
C LEU A 169 4.92 -8.64 4.72
N GLN A 170 3.62 -8.59 4.97
CA GLN A 170 3.00 -8.95 6.24
C GLN A 170 3.34 -10.39 6.63
N GLU A 171 3.18 -11.34 5.71
CA GLU A 171 3.51 -12.75 5.93
C GLU A 171 5.00 -12.94 6.25
N VAL A 172 5.88 -12.28 5.49
CA VAL A 172 7.34 -12.35 5.70
C VAL A 172 7.77 -11.76 7.04
N ALA A 173 7.20 -10.61 7.40
CA ALA A 173 7.44 -9.94 8.67
C ALA A 173 6.79 -10.68 9.86
N ASN A 174 5.86 -11.61 9.58
CA ASN A 174 5.11 -12.37 10.58
C ASN A 174 4.40 -11.46 11.59
N VAL A 175 3.63 -10.50 11.07
CA VAL A 175 2.89 -9.49 11.84
C VAL A 175 1.39 -9.58 11.59
N SER A 176 0.62 -8.96 12.48
CA SER A 176 -0.84 -8.87 12.36
C SER A 176 -1.27 -8.13 11.09
N ASP A 177 -2.48 -8.40 10.64
CA ASP A 177 -3.11 -7.67 9.55
C ASP A 177 -3.49 -6.25 10.00
N LEU A 178 -2.81 -5.27 9.41
CA LEU A 178 -3.06 -3.83 9.51
C LEU A 178 -3.71 -3.27 8.24
N ILE A 179 -3.99 -4.10 7.24
CA ILE A 179 -4.73 -3.72 6.02
C ILE A 179 -6.22 -3.72 6.35
N ASP A 180 -6.71 -4.86 6.87
CA ASP A 180 -8.13 -5.08 7.14
C ASP A 180 -8.40 -4.93 8.67
N LEU A 181 -8.28 -3.71 9.18
CA LEU A 181 -8.50 -3.43 10.61
C LEU A 181 -9.96 -3.66 11.03
N PRO A 182 -10.22 -4.30 12.18
CA PRO A 182 -11.57 -4.54 12.66
C PRO A 182 -12.27 -3.21 13.01
N ALA A 183 -13.56 -3.11 12.66
CA ALA A 183 -14.37 -1.94 12.98
C ALA A 183 -14.40 -1.68 14.50
N PRO A 184 -14.33 -0.40 14.95
CA PRO A 184 -14.52 -0.06 16.34
C PRO A 184 -15.85 -0.62 16.85
N ARG A 185 -15.82 -1.30 18.01
CA ARG A 185 -17.07 -1.76 18.63
C ARG A 185 -17.93 -0.53 18.96
N PRO A 186 -19.24 -0.53 18.61
CA PRO A 186 -20.11 0.56 19.01
C PRO A 186 -20.14 0.67 20.54
N PRO A 187 -20.30 1.89 21.07
CA PRO A 187 -20.43 2.06 22.51
C PRO A 187 -21.57 1.17 23.02
N ARG A 188 -21.30 0.38 24.07
CA ARG A 188 -22.36 -0.38 24.75
C ARG A 188 -23.44 0.61 25.15
N ALA A 189 -24.68 0.38 24.70
CA ALA A 189 -25.82 1.10 25.22
C ALA A 189 -25.81 0.98 26.76
N PRO A 190 -26.12 2.05 27.51
CA PRO A 190 -26.15 1.98 28.96
C PRO A 190 -27.11 0.85 29.38
N GLU A 191 -26.64 -0.05 30.24
CA GLU A 191 -27.46 -1.08 30.88
C GLU A 191 -28.65 -0.37 31.57
N GLY A 192 -29.85 -0.57 31.03
CA GLY A 192 -31.08 0.05 31.55
C GLY A 192 -31.91 0.87 30.55
N ALA A 193 -31.53 0.95 29.28
CA ALA A 193 -32.40 1.56 28.27
C ALA A 193 -33.73 0.76 28.16
N PRO A 194 -34.91 1.39 28.34
CA PRO A 194 -36.18 0.70 28.23
C PRO A 194 -36.37 0.15 26.82
N PRO A 195 -36.98 -1.03 26.66
CA PRO A 195 -37.19 -1.62 25.34
C PRO A 195 -38.02 -0.67 24.47
N PRO A 196 -37.74 -0.61 23.15
CA PRO A 196 -38.48 0.26 22.25
C PRO A 196 -39.98 -0.06 22.30
N PRO A 197 -40.86 0.95 22.25
CA PRO A 197 -42.30 0.74 22.27
C PRO A 197 -42.71 -0.14 21.10
N ARG A 198 -43.54 -1.16 21.38
CA ARG A 198 -44.07 -2.06 20.35
C ARG A 198 -44.88 -1.23 19.34
N PRO A 199 -44.74 -1.48 18.02
CA PRO A 199 -45.54 -0.79 17.03
C PRO A 199 -47.03 -1.08 17.31
N GLN A 200 -47.81 0.00 17.46
CA GLN A 200 -49.27 -0.09 17.54
C GLN A 200 -49.76 -0.71 16.24
N ARG A 201 -50.50 -1.81 16.35
CA ARG A 201 -51.29 -2.30 15.22
C ARG A 201 -52.43 -1.31 15.05
N ASP A 202 -52.33 -0.49 14.02
CA ASP A 202 -53.46 0.27 13.53
C ASP A 202 -54.58 -0.75 13.22
N SER A 203 -55.67 -0.62 13.97
CA SER A 203 -56.87 -1.39 13.75
C SER A 203 -57.60 -0.69 12.61
N GLU A 204 -57.55 -1.27 11.41
CA GLU A 204 -58.39 -0.85 10.28
C GLU A 204 -59.86 -0.89 10.71
N GLY A 205 -60.54 0.24 10.52
CA GLY A 205 -61.98 0.41 10.62
C GLY A 205 -62.45 1.27 9.46
#